data_AF-A0A967FCW6-F1
#
_entry.id   AF-A0A967FCW6-F1
#
_cell.length_a   1.000
_cell.length_b   1.000
_cell.length_c   1.000
_cell.angle_alpha   90.00
_cell.angle_beta   90.00
_cell.angle_gamma   90.00
#
_symmetry.space_group_name_H-M   'P 1'
#
loop_
_entity.id
_entity.type
_entity.pdbx_description
1 polymer ?
#
loop_
_entity_poly.entity_id
_entity_poly.type
_entity_poly.pdbx_seq_one_letter_code
_entity_poly.pdbx_strand_id
1 'polypeptide(L)' 'ALGKVKTQDVQAYDFYLRGREFFHQGTRKNIKYASEMFTQAIKKDQDYALAYAGLADCHSFLRQFEKKQENIERSLAAS' A
#
# COMPACT_ATOMS: atom_id res chain seq x y z
N ALA A 1 -7.73 22.76 17.42
CA ALA A 1 -6.32 22.31 17.37
C ALA A 1 -5.93 22.13 15.91
N LEU A 2 -5.01 22.97 15.41
CA LEU A 2 -4.48 22.85 14.05
C LEU A 2 -3.77 21.49 13.94
N GLY A 3 -4.26 20.62 13.06
CA GLY A 3 -3.75 19.27 12.89
C GLY A 3 -2.24 19.30 12.65
N LYS A 4 -1.49 18.59 13.49
CA LYS A 4 -0.04 18.45 13.32
C LYS A 4 0.26 18.08 11.88
N VAL A 5 1.16 18.84 11.26
CA VAL A 5 1.76 18.52 9.97
C VAL A 5 2.25 17.06 10.05
N LYS A 6 1.69 16.18 9.21
CA LYS A 6 1.88 14.73 9.36
C LYS A 6 3.27 14.24 8.96
N THR A 7 3.98 15.05 8.18
CA THR A 7 5.41 14.92 7.86
C THR A 7 5.93 16.31 7.45
N GLN A 8 7.16 16.65 7.84
CA GLN A 8 7.83 17.89 7.37
C GLN A 8 8.63 17.66 6.08
N ASP A 9 8.78 16.40 5.64
CA ASP A 9 9.46 16.05 4.40
C ASP A 9 8.46 16.04 3.23
N VAL A 10 8.64 16.99 2.31
CA VAL A 10 7.77 17.14 1.13
C VAL A 10 7.86 15.93 0.20
N GLN A 11 9.01 15.27 0.10
CA GLN A 11 9.17 14.05 -0.69
C GLN A 11 8.45 12.87 -0.04
N ALA A 12 8.46 12.77 1.30
CA ALA A 12 7.68 11.78 2.01
C ALA A 12 6.17 11.95 1.73
N TYR A 13 5.69 13.20 1.73
CA TYR A 13 4.31 13.51 1.41
C TYR A 13 3.94 13.18 -0.05
N ASP A 14 4.79 13.52 -1.02
CA ASP A 14 4.59 13.18 -2.44
C ASP A 14 4.51 11.66 -2.65
N PHE A 15 5.45 10.90 -2.08
CA PHE A 15 5.40 9.44 -2.12
C PHE A 15 4.14 8.88 -1.47
N TYR A 16 3.72 9.42 -0.32
CA TYR A 16 2.47 9.02 0.31
C TYR A 16 1.25 9.27 -0.59
N LEU A 17 1.15 10.43 -1.25
CA LEU A 17 0.05 10.74 -2.16
C LEU A 17 0.02 9.80 -3.37
N ARG A 18 1.17 9.52 -3.98
CA ARG A 18 1.27 8.54 -5.08
C ARG A 18 0.87 7.14 -4.61
N GLY A 19 1.25 6.76 -3.40
CA GLY A 19 0.84 5.50 -2.79
C GLY A 19 -0.68 5.41 -2.65
N ARG A 20 -1.33 6.48 -2.19
CA ARG A 20 -2.79 6.59 -2.07
C ARG A 20 -3.51 6.50 -3.43
N GLU A 21 -2.95 7.13 -4.46
CA GLU A 21 -3.50 7.10 -5.82
C GLU A 21 -3.45 5.67 -6.39
N PHE A 22 -2.29 5.01 -6.34
CA PHE A 22 -2.19 3.61 -6.76
C PHE A 22 -3.10 2.69 -5.94
N PHE A 23 -3.20 2.93 -4.63
CA PHE A 23 -4.06 2.14 -3.76
C PHE A 23 -5.54 2.24 -4.16
N HIS A 24 -6.01 3.45 -4.50
CA HIS A 24 -7.40 3.68 -4.93
C HIS A 24 -7.76 2.88 -6.19
N GLN A 25 -6.81 2.73 -7.12
CA GLN A 25 -7.03 1.95 -8.34
C GLN A 25 -7.19 0.44 -8.06
N GLY A 26 -6.73 -0.06 -6.90
CA GLY A 26 -7.13 -1.34 -6.32
C GLY A 26 -6.69 -2.63 -7.03
N THR A 27 -6.12 -2.58 -8.24
CA THR A 27 -5.63 -3.79 -8.91
C THR A 27 -4.44 -4.40 -8.16
N ARG A 28 -4.22 -5.72 -8.24
CA ARG A 28 -3.04 -6.37 -7.61
C ARG A 28 -1.74 -5.68 -8.00
N LYS A 29 -1.60 -5.26 -9.27
CA LYS A 29 -0.43 -4.52 -9.76
C LYS A 29 -0.29 -3.16 -9.07
N ASN A 30 -1.39 -2.40 -9.00
CA ASN A 30 -1.37 -1.08 -8.38
C ASN A 30 -1.17 -1.14 -6.86
N ILE A 31 -1.69 -2.16 -6.18
CA ILE A 31 -1.40 -2.36 -4.75
C ILE A 31 0.11 -2.62 -4.51
N LYS A 32 0.81 -3.31 -5.42
CA LYS A 32 2.28 -3.44 -5.34
C LYS A 32 2.96 -2.08 -5.49
N TYR A 33 2.57 -1.28 -6.48
CA TYR A 33 3.13 0.08 -6.64
C TYR A 33 2.81 0.98 -5.44
N ALA A 34 1.60 0.88 -4.88
CA ALA A 34 1.24 1.60 -3.66
C ALA A 34 2.17 1.23 -2.49
N SER A 35 2.43 -0.07 -2.31
CA SER A 35 3.37 -0.59 -1.30
C SER A 35 4.78 -0.01 -1.48
N GLU A 36 5.28 0.06 -2.72
CA GLU A 36 6.58 0.66 -3.03
C GLU A 36 6.62 2.14 -2.68
N MET A 37 5.59 2.91 -3.05
CA MET A 37 5.50 4.34 -2.75
C MET A 37 5.44 4.60 -1.25
N PHE A 38 4.63 3.86 -0.49
CA PHE A 38 4.61 3.98 0.98
C PHE A 38 5.95 3.63 1.61
N THR A 39 6.66 2.63 1.08
CA THR A 39 8.02 2.30 1.53
C THR A 39 9.00 3.44 1.27
N GLN A 40 8.91 4.12 0.13
CA GLN A 40 9.74 5.31 -0.14
C GLN A 40 9.39 6.48 0.78
N ALA A 41 8.10 6.68 1.10
CA ALA A 41 7.69 7.69 2.08
C ALA A 41 8.31 7.42 3.47
N ILE A 42 8.30 6.17 3.93
CA ILE A 42 8.93 5.74 5.20
C ILE A 42 10.44 5.96 5.19
N LYS A 43 11.11 5.71 4.06
CA LYS A 43 12.56 5.96 3.94
C LYS A 43 12.92 7.44 4.05
N LYS A 44 12.00 8.33 3.66
CA LYS A 44 12.17 9.78 3.76
C LYS A 44 11.86 10.30 5.15
N ASP A 45 10.78 9.80 5.74
CA ASP A 45 10.38 10.10 7.11
C ASP A 45 9.99 8.80 7.84
N GLN A 46 10.89 8.34 8.71
CA GLN A 46 10.73 7.09 9.45
C GLN A 46 9.62 7.16 10.51
N ASP A 47 9.15 8.36 10.86
CA ASP A 47 8.06 8.56 11.82
C ASP A 47 6.71 8.78 11.11
N TYR A 48 6.66 8.64 9.78
CA TYR A 48 5.48 8.95 9.01
C TYR A 48 4.39 7.87 9.12
N ALA A 49 3.63 7.92 10.22
CA ALA A 49 2.62 6.94 10.60
C ALA A 49 1.58 6.61 9.50
N LEU A 50 1.19 7.57 8.67
CA LEU A 50 0.25 7.31 7.57
C LEU A 50 0.82 6.42 6.47
N ALA A 51 2.13 6.52 6.19
CA ALA A 51 2.77 5.66 5.21
C ALA A 51 2.84 4.22 5.71
N TYR A 52 3.10 4.01 7.01
CA TYR A 52 3.00 2.67 7.62
C TYR A 52 1.59 2.08 7.55
N ALA A 53 0.56 2.87 7.83
CA ALA A 53 -0.83 2.42 7.71
C ALA A 53 -1.15 1.99 6.27
N GLY A 54 -0.79 2.81 5.28
CA GLY A 54 -0.97 2.47 3.86
C GLY A 54 -0.21 1.21 3.44
N LEU A 55 1.01 1.01 3.95
CA LEU A 55 1.79 -0.20 3.70
C LEU A 55 1.13 -1.45 4.30
N ALA A 56 0.59 -1.36 5.53
CA ALA A 56 -0.15 -2.46 6.17
C ALA A 56 -1.41 -2.84 5.39
N ASP A 57 -2.15 -1.84 4.88
CA ASP A 57 -3.30 -2.07 4.02
C ASP A 57 -2.88 -2.78 2.72
N CYS A 58 -1.79 -2.34 2.08
CA CYS A 58 -1.27 -3.01 0.88
C CYS A 58 -0.98 -4.50 1.12
N HIS A 59 -0.31 -4.84 2.21
CA HIS A 59 -0.04 -6.24 2.55
C HIS A 59 -1.32 -7.05 2.75
N SER A 60 -2.34 -6.46 3.38
CA SER A 60 -3.64 -7.10 3.59
C SER A 60 -4.35 -7.40 2.28
N PHE A 61 -4.33 -6.48 1.32
CA PHE A 61 -4.91 -6.69 -0.02
C PHE A 61 -4.13 -7.70 -0.85
N LEU A 62 -2.80 -7.64 -0.83
CA LEU A 62 -1.95 -8.60 -1.56
C LEU A 62 -2.20 -10.04 -1.11
N ARG A 63 -2.32 -10.25 0.21
CA ARG A 63 -2.65 -11.56 0.76
C ARG A 63 -4.03 -12.06 0.32
N GLN A 64 -5.02 -11.17 0.20
CA GLN A 64 -6.34 -11.53 -0.32
C GLN A 64 -6.27 -11.95 -1.80
N PHE A 65 -5.48 -11.25 -2.62
CA PHE A 65 -5.29 -11.64 -4.02
C PHE A 65 -4.62 -13.01 -4.16
N GLU A 66 -3.63 -13.30 -3.31
CA GLU A 66 -2.94 -14.61 -3.29
C GLU A 66 -3.89 -15.74 -2.93
N LYS A 67 -4.68 -15.59 -1.85
CA LYS A 67 -5.69 -16.57 -1.47
C LYS A 67 -6.72 -16.81 -2.58
N LYS A 68 -7.16 -15.74 -3.26
CA LYS A 68 -8.11 -15.86 -4.37
C LYS A 68 -7.53 -16.70 -5.50
N GLN A 69 -6.27 -16.48 -5.84
CA GLN A 69 -5.56 -17.24 -6.88
C GLN A 69 -5.43 -18.72 -6.51
N GLU A 70 -4.98 -19.02 -5.29
CA GLU A 70 -4.85 -20.39 -4.76
C GLU A 70 -6.18 -21.15 -4.80
N ASN A 71 -7.28 -20.49 -4.41
CA ASN A 71 -8.61 -21.08 -4.44
C ASN A 71 -9.07 -21.42 -5.87
N ILE A 72 -8.78 -20.56 -6.84
CA ILE A 72 -9.09 -20.81 -8.25
C ILE A 72 -8.31 -22.01 -8.76
N GLU A 73 -7.01 -22.07 -8.48
CA GLU A 73 -6.12 -23.17 -8.90
C GLU A 73 -6.58 -24.51 -8.33
N ARG A 74 -6.95 -24.54 -7.04
CA ARG A 74 -7.49 -25.74 -6.39
C ARG A 74 -8.79 -26.20 -7.03
N SER A 75 -9.70 -25.28 -7.36
CA SER A 75 -10.97 -25.62 -8.01
C SER A 75 -10.76 -26.21 -9.41
N LEU A 76 -9.79 -25.69 -10.16
CA LEU A 76 -9.46 -26.20 -11.49
C LEU A 76 -8.79 -27.58 -11.42
N ALA A 77 -7.92 -27.82 -10.42
CA ALA A 77 -7.25 -29.10 -10.24
C ALA A 77 -8.18 -30.23 -9.75
N ALA A 78 -9.32 -29.87 -9.16
CA ALA A 78 -10.32 -30.83 -8.66
C ALA A 78 -11.44 -31.14 -9.67
N SER A 79 -11.43 -30.51 -10.85
CA SER A 79 -12.38 -30.74 -11.95
C SER A 79 -11.80 -31.70 -12.99
#